data_AF-Q13007-F1
#
_entry.id   AF-Q13007-F1
#
_cell.length_a   1.000
_cell.length_b   1.000
_cell.length_c   1.000
_cell.angle_alpha   90.00
_cell.angle_beta   90.00
_cell.angle_gamma   90.00
#
_symmetry.space_group_name_H-M   'P 1'
#
loop_
_entity.id
_entity.type
_entity.pdbx_description
1 polymer ?
#
loop_
_entity_poly.entity_id
_entity_poly.type
_entity_poly.pdbx_seq_one_letter_code
_entity_poly.pdbx_strand_id
1 'polypeptide(L)'
;MNFQQRLQSLWTLARPFCPPLLATASQMQMVVLPCLGFTLLLWSQVSGAQGQEFHFGPCQVKGVVPQKLWEAFWAVKDTMQAQDNITSARLLQQEVLQNVSDAESCYLVHTLLEFYLKTVFKNYHNRTVEVRTLKSFSTLANNFVLIVSQLQPSQENEMFSIRDSAHRRFLLFRRAFKQLDVEAALTKALGEVDILLTWMQKFYKL
;
A
#
# COMPACT_ATOMS: atom_id res chain seq x y z
N MET A 1 1.76 5.50 -23.93
CA MET A 1 1.87 4.05 -24.22
C MET A 1 1.20 3.29 -23.10
N ASN A 2 0.15 2.52 -23.42
CA ASN A 2 -0.72 1.86 -22.44
C ASN A 2 -0.08 0.56 -21.93
N PHE A 3 -0.32 0.20 -20.66
CA PHE A 3 0.30 -0.93 -19.97
C PHE A 3 0.05 -2.28 -20.69
N GLN A 4 -1.07 -2.41 -21.39
CA GLN A 4 -1.38 -3.56 -22.26
C GLN A 4 -0.39 -3.76 -23.41
N GLN A 5 0.15 -2.69 -23.99
CA GLN A 5 1.13 -2.82 -25.09
C GLN A 5 2.49 -3.32 -24.60
N ARG A 6 2.89 -3.00 -23.36
CA ARG A 6 4.12 -3.54 -22.74
C ARG A 6 4.00 -5.03 -22.41
N LEU A 7 2.81 -5.49 -22.02
CA LEU A 7 2.58 -6.91 -21.77
C LEU A 7 2.63 -7.70 -23.08
N GLN A 8 2.00 -7.24 -24.15
CA GLN A 8 2.05 -7.91 -25.46
C GLN A 8 3.48 -8.01 -26.04
N SER A 9 4.34 -6.99 -25.83
CA SER A 9 5.74 -7.06 -26.30
C SER A 9 6.59 -8.08 -25.54
N LEU A 10 6.22 -8.40 -24.30
CA LEU A 10 6.92 -9.42 -23.50
C LEU A 10 6.52 -10.85 -23.92
N TRP A 11 5.28 -11.05 -24.40
CA TRP A 11 4.85 -12.34 -24.95
C TRP A 11 5.49 -12.67 -26.30
N THR A 12 5.88 -11.66 -27.08
CA THR A 12 6.58 -11.88 -28.37
C THR A 12 8.06 -12.22 -28.24
N LEU A 13 8.70 -11.92 -27.09
CA LEU A 13 10.12 -12.18 -26.85
C LEU A 13 10.40 -13.57 -26.26
N ALA A 14 9.37 -14.30 -25.85
CA ALA A 14 9.49 -15.63 -25.23
C ALA A 14 9.23 -16.79 -26.20
N ARG A 15 9.28 -16.58 -27.53
CA ARG A 15 9.20 -17.67 -28.51
C ARG A 15 10.56 -18.39 -28.58
N PRO A 16 10.69 -19.66 -28.13
CA PRO A 16 11.92 -20.41 -28.33
C PRO A 16 12.01 -20.76 -29.82
N PHE A 17 13.05 -20.29 -30.49
CA PHE A 17 13.47 -20.77 -31.79
C PHE A 17 14.01 -22.20 -31.64
N CYS A 18 13.24 -23.21 -32.04
CA CYS A 18 13.75 -24.56 -32.28
C CYS A 18 14.04 -24.70 -33.79
N PRO A 19 15.31 -24.87 -34.21
CA PRO A 19 15.63 -25.17 -35.61
C PRO A 19 15.28 -26.62 -35.95
N PRO A 20 14.86 -26.92 -37.20
CA PRO A 20 14.61 -28.30 -37.61
C PRO A 20 15.97 -28.94 -37.97
N LEU A 21 16.38 -29.98 -37.25
CA LEU A 21 17.52 -30.80 -37.65
C LEU A 21 17.02 -32.12 -38.22
N LEU A 22 17.49 -32.36 -39.45
CA LEU A 22 17.21 -33.46 -40.36
C LEU A 22 17.46 -34.84 -39.77
N ALA A 23 16.61 -35.77 -40.20
CA ALA A 23 16.58 -37.17 -39.81
C ALA A 23 17.79 -37.96 -40.35
N THR A 24 18.49 -38.67 -39.47
CA THR A 24 19.17 -39.93 -39.79
C THR A 24 19.21 -40.84 -38.56
N ALA A 25 18.54 -41.99 -38.73
CA ALA A 25 18.65 -43.30 -38.09
C ALA A 25 19.45 -43.54 -36.78
N SER A 26 18.73 -44.25 -35.90
CA SER A 26 19.18 -45.30 -34.96
C SER A 26 19.71 -44.92 -33.57
N GLN A 27 19.04 -45.53 -32.58
CA GLN A 27 19.45 -45.82 -31.21
C GLN A 27 20.25 -44.75 -30.46
N MET A 28 19.61 -44.07 -29.51
CA MET A 28 19.97 -44.13 -28.08
C MET A 28 19.11 -43.17 -27.26
N GLN A 29 18.53 -43.72 -26.19
CA GLN A 29 18.39 -43.16 -24.86
C GLN A 29 18.31 -41.63 -24.64
N MET A 30 17.26 -41.30 -23.88
CA MET A 30 17.22 -40.28 -22.83
C MET A 30 16.96 -38.82 -23.24
N VAL A 31 16.25 -38.14 -22.33
CA VAL A 31 16.03 -36.69 -22.25
C VAL A 31 14.84 -36.14 -23.05
N VAL A 32 13.64 -36.61 -22.73
CA VAL A 32 12.39 -35.89 -23.06
C VAL A 32 11.57 -35.69 -21.80
N LEU A 33 12.11 -35.06 -20.75
CA LEU A 33 11.30 -34.65 -19.60
C LEU A 33 11.84 -33.54 -18.66
N PRO A 34 12.73 -32.58 -19.05
CA PRO A 34 13.09 -31.48 -18.14
C PRO A 34 12.20 -30.23 -18.29
N CYS A 35 11.40 -30.09 -19.34
CA CYS A 35 10.61 -28.87 -19.59
C CYS A 35 9.30 -28.77 -18.78
N LEU A 36 8.67 -29.90 -18.44
CA LEU A 36 7.44 -29.93 -17.63
C LEU A 36 7.71 -29.55 -16.16
N GLY A 37 8.88 -29.96 -15.62
CA GLY A 37 9.30 -29.62 -14.27
C GLY A 37 9.56 -28.12 -14.11
N PHE A 38 10.16 -27.47 -15.13
CA PHE A 38 10.46 -26.04 -15.09
C PHE A 38 9.19 -25.18 -15.18
N THR A 39 8.18 -25.60 -15.95
CA THR A 39 6.87 -24.94 -15.96
C THR A 39 6.14 -25.12 -14.62
N LEU A 40 6.18 -26.30 -14.00
CA LEU A 40 5.55 -26.51 -12.68
C LEU A 40 6.23 -25.70 -11.56
N LEU A 41 7.56 -25.52 -11.64
CA LEU A 41 8.34 -24.69 -10.71
C LEU A 41 8.09 -23.18 -10.92
N LEU A 42 7.86 -22.72 -12.16
CA LEU A 42 7.47 -21.33 -12.41
C LEU A 42 6.04 -21.03 -11.91
N TRP A 43 5.12 -22.00 -12.02
CA TRP A 43 3.73 -21.82 -11.59
C TRP A 43 3.59 -21.83 -10.06
N SER A 44 4.42 -22.60 -9.34
CA SER A 44 4.41 -22.59 -7.87
C SER A 44 4.99 -21.31 -7.26
N GLN A 45 5.84 -20.58 -7.99
CA GLN A 45 6.42 -19.30 -7.56
C GLN A 45 5.47 -18.10 -7.75
N VAL A 46 4.41 -18.24 -8.57
CA VAL A 46 3.39 -17.19 -8.80
C VAL A 46 2.22 -17.27 -7.78
N SER A 47 2.22 -18.25 -6.88
CA SER A 47 1.26 -18.33 -5.76
C SER A 47 1.67 -17.49 -4.55
N GLY A 48 2.69 -16.64 -4.67
CA GLY A 48 3.13 -15.72 -3.61
C GLY A 48 2.15 -14.57 -3.40
N ALA A 49 1.44 -14.59 -2.27
CA ALA A 49 0.53 -13.57 -1.73
C ALA A 49 -0.99 -13.76 -1.98
N GLN A 50 -1.47 -14.95 -2.35
CA GLN A 50 -2.92 -15.17 -2.57
C GLN A 50 -3.78 -15.28 -1.29
N GLY A 51 -3.19 -15.22 -0.08
CA GLY A 51 -3.92 -15.26 1.19
C GLY A 51 -3.78 -14.02 2.08
N GLN A 52 -2.82 -13.13 1.76
CA GLN A 52 -2.49 -12.03 2.66
C GLN A 52 -3.06 -10.70 2.16
N GLU A 53 -4.03 -10.16 2.88
CA GLU A 53 -4.72 -8.94 2.51
C GLU A 53 -5.18 -8.17 3.75
N PHE A 54 -5.47 -6.88 3.57
CA PHE A 54 -6.18 -6.13 4.61
C PHE A 54 -7.69 -6.31 4.42
N HIS A 55 -8.40 -6.56 5.53
CA HIS A 55 -9.85 -6.61 5.62
C HIS A 55 -10.36 -5.45 6.46
N PHE A 56 -10.64 -4.32 5.82
CA PHE A 56 -11.29 -3.18 6.47
C PHE A 56 -12.81 -3.35 6.36
N GLY A 57 -13.38 -4.19 7.22
CA GLY A 57 -14.80 -4.56 7.15
C GLY A 57 -15.16 -5.13 5.77
N PRO A 58 -16.02 -4.46 4.97
CA PRO A 58 -16.40 -4.93 3.64
C PRO A 58 -15.29 -4.76 2.58
N CYS A 59 -14.24 -3.99 2.86
CA CYS A 59 -13.21 -3.65 1.87
C CYS A 59 -11.98 -4.56 2.00
N GLN A 60 -11.64 -5.26 0.91
CA GLN A 60 -10.44 -6.10 0.80
C GLN A 60 -9.35 -5.36 0.02
N VAL A 61 -8.12 -5.38 0.53
CA VAL A 61 -6.97 -4.74 -0.12
C VAL A 61 -5.84 -5.74 -0.29
N LYS A 62 -5.59 -6.10 -1.55
CA LYS A 62 -4.58 -7.06 -1.98
C LYS A 62 -3.32 -6.36 -2.48
N GLY A 63 -2.21 -7.08 -2.47
CA GLY A 63 -0.94 -6.64 -3.08
C GLY A 63 -0.16 -5.58 -2.28
N VAL A 64 -0.53 -5.35 -1.02
CA VAL A 64 0.18 -4.42 -0.12
C VAL A 64 0.76 -5.21 1.04
N VAL A 65 2.08 -5.22 1.15
CA VAL A 65 2.80 -5.97 2.18
C VAL A 65 3.11 -5.03 3.36
N PRO A 66 2.58 -5.27 4.58
CA PRO A 66 2.80 -4.39 5.74
C PRO A 66 4.28 -4.14 6.04
N GLN A 67 5.12 -5.15 5.88
CA GLN A 67 6.58 -5.02 6.08
C GLN A 67 7.19 -3.95 5.15
N LYS A 68 6.73 -3.82 3.91
CA LYS A 68 7.22 -2.80 2.97
C LYS A 68 6.80 -1.39 3.36
N LEU A 69 5.62 -1.24 3.96
CA LEU A 69 5.20 0.03 4.55
C LEU A 69 6.10 0.42 5.73
N TRP A 70 6.37 -0.53 6.63
CA TRP A 70 7.23 -0.31 7.79
C TRP A 70 8.69 -0.02 7.40
N GLU A 71 9.26 -0.77 6.47
CA GLU A 71 10.62 -0.52 5.94
C GLU A 71 10.75 0.90 5.37
N ALA A 72 9.76 1.35 4.59
CA ALA A 72 9.75 2.68 4.03
C ALA A 72 9.61 3.76 5.12
N PHE A 73 8.78 3.53 6.13
CA PHE A 73 8.61 4.49 7.23
C PHE A 73 9.84 4.56 8.14
N TRP A 74 10.42 3.43 8.55
CA TRP A 74 11.60 3.39 9.41
C TRP A 74 12.80 4.13 8.79
N ALA A 75 12.92 4.12 7.47
CA ALA A 75 13.97 4.85 6.78
C ALA A 75 13.92 6.38 6.94
N VAL A 76 12.79 6.93 7.41
CA VAL A 76 12.60 8.38 7.63
C VAL A 76 12.08 8.74 9.03
N LYS A 77 11.72 7.74 9.85
CA LYS A 77 11.08 7.92 11.16
C LYS A 77 11.85 8.88 12.05
N ASP A 78 13.13 8.60 12.27
CA ASP A 78 13.97 9.36 13.20
C ASP A 78 14.09 10.83 12.75
N THR A 79 14.27 11.06 11.45
CA THR A 79 14.32 12.41 10.88
C THR A 79 12.99 13.16 11.06
N MET A 80 11.85 12.50 10.84
CA MET A 80 10.53 13.15 10.98
C MET A 80 10.17 13.44 12.43
N GLN A 81 10.43 12.50 13.34
CA GLN A 81 10.14 12.65 14.75
C GLN A 81 11.11 13.64 15.43
N ALA A 82 12.37 13.71 14.98
CA ALA A 82 13.31 14.73 15.48
C ALA A 82 12.96 16.16 15.03
N GLN A 83 12.30 16.33 13.88
CA GLN A 83 11.83 17.63 13.41
C GLN A 83 10.51 18.08 14.08
N ASP A 84 9.82 17.15 14.75
CA ASP A 84 8.58 17.46 15.47
C ASP A 84 8.87 18.03 16.87
N ASN A 85 8.91 19.36 16.95
CA ASN A 85 9.15 20.06 18.21
C ASN A 85 7.91 20.15 19.14
N ILE A 86 6.75 19.63 18.74
CA ILE A 86 5.49 19.79 19.48
C ILE A 86 5.09 18.47 20.14
N THR A 87 5.68 18.14 21.28
CA THR A 87 5.38 16.88 22.00
C THR A 87 4.03 16.90 22.73
N SER A 88 3.44 18.08 22.95
CA SER A 88 2.18 18.26 23.68
C SER A 88 0.92 17.96 22.87
N ALA A 89 1.04 17.81 21.54
CA ALA A 89 -0.08 17.59 20.64
C ALA A 89 0.12 16.31 19.82
N ARG A 90 -0.96 15.52 19.73
CA ARG A 90 -1.06 14.32 18.89
C ARG A 90 -2.23 14.48 17.92
N LEU A 91 -2.03 14.14 16.65
CA LEU A 91 -3.05 14.26 15.60
C LEU A 91 -3.95 13.03 15.57
N LEU A 92 -3.35 11.84 15.51
CA LEU A 92 -4.01 10.55 15.56
C LEU A 92 -4.26 10.14 17.02
N GLN A 93 -5.15 10.88 17.67
CA GLN A 93 -5.57 10.68 19.06
C GLN A 93 -6.34 9.36 19.24
N GLN A 94 -6.51 8.91 20.48
CA GLN A 94 -7.25 7.69 20.78
C GLN A 94 -8.69 7.76 20.27
N GLU A 95 -9.34 8.91 20.42
CA GLU A 95 -10.70 9.18 19.97
C GLU A 95 -10.88 8.98 18.45
N VAL A 96 -9.79 9.14 17.67
CA VAL A 96 -9.80 8.91 16.22
C VAL A 96 -9.80 7.42 15.89
N LEU A 97 -8.93 6.63 16.54
CA LEU A 97 -8.59 5.26 16.10
C LEU A 97 -9.06 4.14 17.03
N GLN A 98 -9.43 4.46 18.27
CA GLN A 98 -9.85 3.48 19.26
C GLN A 98 -11.30 3.06 19.04
N ASN A 99 -11.56 1.76 19.19
CA ASN A 99 -12.89 1.16 19.07
C ASN A 99 -13.60 1.50 17.75
N VAL A 100 -12.83 1.65 16.66
CA VAL A 100 -13.39 1.74 15.31
C VAL A 100 -13.94 0.37 14.96
N SER A 101 -15.23 0.30 14.62
CA SER A 101 -15.85 -0.97 14.22
C SER A 101 -15.31 -1.43 12.86
N ASP A 102 -15.41 -2.73 12.57
CA ASP A 102 -15.03 -3.27 11.27
C ASP A 102 -15.76 -2.54 10.13
N ALA A 103 -17.07 -2.26 10.30
CA ALA A 103 -17.85 -1.53 9.30
C ALA A 103 -17.38 -0.07 9.11
N GLU A 104 -16.96 0.63 10.17
CA GLU A 104 -16.40 1.99 10.08
C GLU A 104 -15.00 2.02 9.43
N SER A 105 -14.23 0.94 9.58
CA SER A 105 -12.80 0.92 9.25
C SER A 105 -12.52 1.28 7.78
N CYS A 106 -13.32 0.81 6.82
CA CYS A 106 -13.13 1.14 5.39
C CYS A 106 -13.29 2.64 5.11
N TYR A 107 -14.32 3.28 5.69
CA TYR A 107 -14.56 4.72 5.51
C TYR A 107 -13.45 5.56 6.14
N LEU A 108 -13.05 5.18 7.36
CA LEU A 108 -12.04 5.93 8.11
C LEU A 108 -10.67 5.82 7.44
N VAL A 109 -10.23 4.60 7.09
CA VAL A 109 -8.93 4.42 6.42
C VAL A 109 -8.91 5.09 5.06
N HIS A 110 -9.99 5.02 4.27
CA HIS A 110 -10.09 5.73 3.00
C HIS A 110 -9.86 7.24 3.19
N THR A 111 -10.59 7.85 4.13
CA THR A 111 -10.55 9.31 4.34
C THR A 111 -9.20 9.77 4.91
N LEU A 112 -8.60 8.99 5.81
CA LEU A 112 -7.26 9.26 6.33
C LEU A 112 -6.22 9.19 5.21
N LEU A 113 -6.17 8.08 4.46
CA LEU A 113 -5.18 7.90 3.39
C LEU A 113 -5.32 8.94 2.28
N GLU A 114 -6.54 9.30 1.89
CA GLU A 114 -6.77 10.41 0.96
C GLU A 114 -6.21 11.73 1.48
N PHE A 115 -6.39 12.03 2.77
CA PHE A 115 -5.84 13.23 3.38
C PHE A 115 -4.30 13.24 3.33
N TYR A 116 -3.67 12.11 3.66
CA TYR A 116 -2.22 11.95 3.57
C TYR A 116 -1.70 12.17 2.14
N LEU A 117 -2.36 11.58 1.14
CA LEU A 117 -1.99 11.74 -0.27
C LEU A 117 -2.17 13.18 -0.77
N LYS A 118 -3.35 13.77 -0.53
CA LYS A 118 -3.73 15.09 -1.09
C LYS A 118 -3.09 16.26 -0.35
N THR A 119 -2.76 16.08 0.94
CA THR A 119 -2.26 17.15 1.81
C THR A 119 -0.84 16.87 2.29
N VAL A 120 -0.60 15.76 2.97
CA VAL A 120 0.67 15.55 3.69
C VAL A 120 1.83 15.29 2.72
N PHE A 121 1.76 14.22 1.93
CA PHE A 121 2.83 13.86 0.99
C PHE A 121 3.01 14.88 -0.12
N LYS A 122 1.90 15.43 -0.65
CA LYS A 122 1.95 16.47 -1.68
C LYS A 122 2.74 17.70 -1.23
N ASN A 123 2.49 18.21 -0.03
CA ASN A 123 3.15 19.42 0.45
C ASN A 123 4.59 19.17 0.92
N TYR A 124 4.88 17.98 1.46
CA TYR A 124 6.24 17.65 1.90
C TYR A 124 7.19 17.35 0.72
N HIS A 125 6.69 16.72 -0.34
CA HIS A 125 7.48 16.47 -1.56
C HIS A 125 8.08 17.76 -2.15
N ASN A 126 7.35 18.88 -2.04
CA ASN A 126 7.82 20.18 -2.53
C ASN A 126 8.88 20.84 -1.64
N ARG A 127 9.16 20.29 -0.45
CA ARG A 127 10.00 20.92 0.58
C ARG A 127 11.31 20.18 0.83
N THR A 128 11.30 18.85 0.75
CA THR A 128 12.49 18.07 1.08
C THR A 128 13.45 17.97 -0.10
N VAL A 129 14.75 18.15 0.17
CA VAL A 129 15.84 17.99 -0.81
C VAL A 129 16.57 16.65 -0.66
N GLU A 130 16.26 15.88 0.38
CA GLU A 130 16.98 14.64 0.67
C GLU A 130 16.41 13.47 -0.15
N VAL A 131 17.22 12.95 -1.07
CA VAL A 131 16.83 11.88 -2.01
C VAL A 131 16.33 10.61 -1.29
N ARG A 132 16.98 10.23 -0.19
CA ARG A 132 16.56 9.04 0.60
C ARG A 132 15.14 9.22 1.14
N THR A 133 14.89 10.39 1.72
CA THR A 133 13.59 10.78 2.26
C THR A 133 12.52 10.81 1.17
N LEU A 134 12.83 11.38 0.00
CA LEU A 134 11.92 11.36 -1.17
C LEU A 134 11.57 9.95 -1.63
N LYS A 135 12.54 9.02 -1.67
CA LYS A 135 12.31 7.64 -2.09
C LYS A 135 11.42 6.89 -1.11
N SER A 136 11.65 7.05 0.19
CA SER A 136 10.83 6.45 1.23
C SER A 136 9.40 6.96 1.19
N PHE A 137 9.19 8.28 1.05
CA PHE A 137 7.85 8.85 0.92
C PHE A 137 7.16 8.46 -0.37
N SER A 138 7.88 8.35 -1.49
CA SER A 138 7.32 7.83 -2.74
C SER A 138 6.87 6.38 -2.57
N THR A 139 7.61 5.57 -1.82
CA THR A 139 7.24 4.17 -1.53
C THR A 139 5.96 4.12 -0.71
N LEU A 140 5.87 4.90 0.38
CA LEU A 140 4.66 5.01 1.19
C LEU A 140 3.46 5.50 0.38
N ALA A 141 3.61 6.61 -0.36
CA ALA A 141 2.55 7.21 -1.14
C ALA A 141 2.02 6.25 -2.22
N ASN A 142 2.88 5.53 -2.94
CA ASN A 142 2.45 4.58 -3.96
C ASN A 142 1.67 3.40 -3.35
N ASN A 143 2.10 2.89 -2.19
CA ASN A 143 1.33 1.87 -1.49
C ASN A 143 -0.02 2.43 -1.01
N PHE A 144 -0.06 3.66 -0.49
CA PHE A 144 -1.33 4.29 -0.08
C PHE A 144 -2.28 4.50 -1.25
N VAL A 145 -1.77 4.86 -2.44
CA VAL A 145 -2.57 4.92 -3.67
C VAL A 145 -3.16 3.55 -3.99
N LEU A 146 -2.36 2.48 -3.92
CA LEU A 146 -2.85 1.12 -4.17
C LEU A 146 -3.93 0.71 -3.17
N ILE A 147 -3.78 1.05 -1.89
CA ILE A 147 -4.79 0.80 -0.86
C ILE A 147 -6.08 1.55 -1.20
N VAL A 148 -5.99 2.87 -1.37
CA VAL A 148 -7.16 3.73 -1.65
C VAL A 148 -7.91 3.27 -2.90
N SER A 149 -7.21 2.80 -3.93
CA SER A 149 -7.84 2.31 -5.17
C SER A 149 -8.74 1.07 -4.96
N GLN A 150 -8.54 0.32 -3.88
CA GLN A 150 -9.29 -0.89 -3.53
C GLN A 150 -10.31 -0.65 -2.40
N LEU A 151 -10.22 0.48 -1.70
CA LEU A 151 -11.23 0.90 -0.74
C LEU A 151 -12.43 1.47 -1.51
N GLN A 152 -13.37 0.60 -1.89
CA GLN A 152 -14.66 0.99 -2.46
C GLN A 152 -15.76 0.88 -1.39
N PRO A 153 -15.87 1.85 -0.47
CA PRO A 153 -16.95 1.83 0.51
C PRO A 153 -18.32 1.90 -0.18
N SER A 154 -19.29 1.12 0.31
CA SER A 154 -20.68 1.17 -0.15
C SER A 154 -21.26 2.59 -0.03
N GLN A 155 -22.00 3.02 -1.04
CA GLN A 155 -22.70 4.31 -1.04
C GLN A 155 -24.18 4.16 -0.66
N GLU A 156 -24.62 2.97 -0.28
CA GLU A 156 -26.02 2.66 0.04
C GLU A 156 -26.50 3.43 1.29
N ASN A 157 -27.79 3.78 1.29
CA ASN A 157 -28.39 4.57 2.37
C ASN A 157 -28.28 3.91 3.75
N GLU A 158 -28.30 2.58 3.81
CA GLU A 158 -28.18 1.81 5.07
C GLU A 158 -26.86 2.08 5.79
N MET A 159 -25.84 2.52 5.05
CA MET A 159 -24.49 2.76 5.55
C MET A 159 -24.25 4.20 6.01
N PHE A 160 -25.28 5.07 5.95
CA PHE A 160 -25.16 6.50 6.27
C PHE A 160 -24.65 6.74 7.69
N SER A 161 -25.20 6.04 8.69
CA SER A 161 -24.81 6.20 10.10
C SER A 161 -23.35 5.81 10.37
N ILE A 162 -22.86 4.76 9.70
CA ILE A 162 -21.49 4.25 9.80
C ILE A 162 -20.53 5.24 9.14
N ARG A 163 -20.87 5.73 7.94
CA ARG A 163 -20.10 6.76 7.24
C ARG A 163 -19.99 8.05 8.05
N ASP A 164 -21.09 8.50 8.66
CA ASP A 164 -21.11 9.68 9.53
C ASP A 164 -20.25 9.49 10.79
N SER A 165 -20.28 8.30 11.38
CA SER A 165 -19.42 7.95 12.52
C SER A 165 -17.93 8.04 12.15
N ALA A 166 -17.52 7.40 11.06
CA ALA A 166 -16.17 7.48 10.54
C ALA A 166 -15.76 8.92 10.17
N HIS A 167 -16.67 9.70 9.58
CA HIS A 167 -16.43 11.09 9.25
C HIS A 167 -16.21 11.95 10.50
N ARG A 168 -17.00 11.76 11.57
CA ARG A 168 -16.80 12.47 12.85
C ARG A 168 -15.43 12.20 13.45
N ARG A 169 -14.96 10.95 13.42
CA ARG A 169 -13.60 10.59 13.85
C ARG A 169 -12.52 11.28 13.01
N PHE A 170 -12.68 11.30 11.68
CA PHE A 170 -11.79 12.02 10.80
C PHE A 170 -11.76 13.53 11.09
N LEU A 171 -12.90 14.14 11.42
CA LEU A 171 -12.97 15.56 11.78
C LEU A 171 -12.19 15.90 13.05
N LEU A 172 -12.07 14.97 14.02
CA LEU A 172 -11.22 15.15 15.19
C LEU A 172 -9.75 15.27 14.79
N PHE A 173 -9.25 14.32 13.98
CA PHE A 173 -7.91 14.36 13.41
C PHE A 173 -7.68 15.66 12.62
N ARG A 174 -8.61 16.02 11.73
CA ARG A 174 -8.50 17.23 10.89
C ARG A 174 -8.50 18.51 11.72
N ARG A 175 -9.27 18.55 12.82
CA ARG A 175 -9.29 19.69 13.75
C ARG A 175 -7.95 19.83 14.44
N ALA A 176 -7.39 18.75 14.99
CA ALA A 176 -6.07 18.76 15.61
C ALA A 176 -4.98 19.20 14.62
N PHE A 177 -5.03 18.71 13.38
CA PHE A 177 -4.10 19.11 12.32
C PHE A 177 -4.15 20.62 12.06
N LYS A 178 -5.35 21.20 11.98
CA LYS A 178 -5.56 22.63 11.71
C LYS A 178 -5.24 23.55 12.89
N GLN A 179 -5.07 23.03 14.10
CA GLN A 179 -4.68 23.82 15.26
C GLN A 179 -3.19 24.15 15.28
N LEU A 180 -2.39 23.44 14.49
CA LEU A 180 -0.96 23.68 14.36
C LEU A 180 -0.68 24.58 13.16
N ASP A 181 0.47 25.25 13.18
CA ASP A 181 1.01 25.88 11.98
C ASP A 181 1.19 24.82 10.87
N VAL A 182 1.05 25.24 9.61
CA VAL A 182 1.06 24.33 8.45
C VAL A 182 2.32 23.48 8.41
N GLU A 183 3.50 24.04 8.71
CA GLU A 183 4.74 23.29 8.64
C GLU A 183 4.82 22.24 9.75
N ALA A 184 4.49 22.64 10.98
CA ALA A 184 4.45 21.76 12.12
C ALA A 184 3.41 20.64 11.96
N ALA A 185 2.25 20.94 11.38
CA ALA A 185 1.20 19.97 11.10
C ALA A 185 1.66 18.91 10.09
N LEU A 186 2.37 19.31 9.03
CA LEU A 186 2.90 18.39 8.03
C LEU A 186 3.97 17.46 8.62
N THR A 187 4.95 18.02 9.32
CA THR A 187 6.02 17.24 9.98
C THR A 187 5.44 16.27 11.00
N LYS A 188 4.51 16.73 11.85
CA LYS A 188 3.83 15.88 12.83
C LYS A 188 3.04 14.75 12.16
N ALA A 189 2.24 15.05 11.13
CA ALA A 189 1.47 14.03 10.44
C ALA A 189 2.36 12.94 9.82
N LEU A 190 3.53 13.30 9.29
CA LEU A 190 4.54 12.36 8.81
C LEU A 190 5.16 11.55 9.95
N GLY A 191 5.51 12.20 11.07
CA GLY A 191 6.06 11.55 12.26
C GLY A 191 5.10 10.55 12.92
N GLU A 192 3.79 10.73 12.74
CA GLU A 192 2.73 9.86 13.27
C GLU A 192 2.27 8.75 12.30
N VAL A 193 2.97 8.53 11.18
CA VAL A 193 2.63 7.43 10.26
C VAL A 193 2.77 6.05 10.93
N ASP A 194 3.64 5.87 11.92
CA ASP A 194 3.68 4.63 12.71
C ASP A 194 2.37 4.35 13.44
N ILE A 195 1.71 5.36 13.98
CA ILE A 195 0.41 5.21 14.64
C ILE A 195 -0.63 4.72 13.62
N LEU A 196 -0.66 5.31 12.43
CA LEU A 196 -1.56 4.90 11.35
C LEU A 196 -1.29 3.47 10.89
N LEU A 197 -0.02 3.11 10.63
CA LEU A 197 0.36 1.76 10.20
C LEU A 197 0.06 0.71 11.27
N THR A 198 0.32 1.03 12.55
CA THR A 198 -0.02 0.15 13.68
C THR A 198 -1.52 -0.11 13.75
N TRP A 199 -2.34 0.91 13.51
CA TRP A 199 -3.80 0.75 13.47
C TRP A 199 -4.24 -0.08 12.26
N MET A 200 -3.71 0.20 11.06
CA MET A 200 -4.03 -0.56 9.84
C MET A 200 -3.66 -2.04 9.96
N GLN A 201 -2.53 -2.35 10.60
CA GLN A 201 -2.04 -3.72 10.76
C GLN A 201 -3.01 -4.63 11.53
N LYS A 202 -3.92 -4.07 12.35
CA LYS A 202 -4.99 -4.83 13.02
C LYS A 202 -5.96 -5.50 12.04
N PHE A 203 -6.05 -4.97 10.82
CA PHE A 203 -6.94 -5.45 9.77
C PHE A 203 -6.23 -6.37 8.76
N TYR A 204 -4.92 -6.61 8.92
CA TYR A 204 -4.19 -7.53 8.05
C TYR A 204 -4.46 -8.98 8.45
N LYS A 205 -4.91 -9.81 7.51
CA LYS A 205 -5.17 -11.24 7.71
C LYS A 205 -4.17 -12.06 6.89
N LEU A 206 -3.80 -13.21 7.44
CA LEU A 206 -2.89 -14.19 6.84
C LEU A 206 -3.65 -15.32 6.16
#